data_AF-A0A517MV01-F1
#
_entry.id   AF-A0A517MV01-F1
#
_cell.length_a   1.000
_cell.length_b   1.000
_cell.length_c   1.000
_cell.angle_alpha   90.00
_cell.angle_beta   90.00
_cell.angle_gamma   90.00
#
_symmetry.space_group_name_H-M   'P 1'
#
loop_
_entity.id
_entity.type
_entity.pdbx_description
1 polymer ?
#
loop_
_entity_poly.entity_id
_entity_poly.type
_entity_poly.pdbx_seq_one_letter_code
_entity_poly.pdbx_strand_id
1 'polypeptide(L)'
;MPAPLSVGPLNHLALPTIDPERASEFYCDVLGFEQTSRANFSFRGSWLLNRETGLMIHLIHDSDHSPALNQPINTRTSHIAMQTADYDQAIEQLTEHAVAFVERVLPDYSYRQVFFRDLDGNVLELGEWPEPLTMFPDS
;
A
#
# COMPACT_ATOMS: atom_id res chain seq x y z
N MET A 1 -18.60 19.82 23.99
CA MET A 1 -17.93 18.82 23.14
C MET A 1 -16.54 18.62 23.69
N PRO A 2 -16.06 17.37 23.88
CA PRO A 2 -14.67 17.15 24.24
C PRO A 2 -13.76 17.65 23.11
N ALA A 3 -12.57 18.14 23.46
CA ALA A 3 -11.56 18.48 22.47
C ALA A 3 -11.13 17.21 21.70
N PRO A 4 -10.75 17.34 20.41
CA PRO A 4 -10.19 16.22 19.67
C PRO A 4 -8.92 15.65 20.33
N LEU A 5 -8.70 14.35 20.12
CA LEU A 5 -7.42 13.72 20.48
C LEU A 5 -6.31 14.33 19.62
N SER A 6 -5.18 14.67 20.25
CA SER A 6 -3.97 15.03 19.50
C SER A 6 -3.31 13.76 18.99
N VAL A 7 -3.24 13.60 17.67
CA VAL A 7 -2.63 12.45 17.00
C VAL A 7 -1.37 12.89 16.26
N GLY A 8 -0.40 11.99 16.15
CA GLY A 8 0.80 12.18 15.32
C GLY A 8 0.57 11.75 13.87
N PRO A 9 1.63 11.73 13.05
CA PRO A 9 1.57 11.18 11.69
C PRO A 9 1.26 9.68 11.71
N LEU A 10 0.85 9.15 10.55
CA LEU A 10 0.74 7.71 10.33
C LEU A 10 2.09 7.04 10.64
N ASN A 11 2.08 6.05 11.52
CA ASN A 11 3.31 5.34 11.89
C ASN A 11 3.53 4.08 11.05
N HIS A 12 2.51 3.24 10.90
CA HIS A 12 2.59 2.01 10.10
C HIS A 12 1.20 1.51 9.73
N LEU A 13 1.18 0.58 8.76
CA LEU A 13 -0.02 -0.14 8.32
C LEU A 13 0.14 -1.61 8.70
N ALA A 14 -0.89 -2.19 9.32
CA ALA A 14 -0.92 -3.62 9.61
C ALA A 14 -1.74 -4.34 8.54
N LEU A 15 -1.15 -5.35 7.90
CA LEU A 15 -1.80 -6.12 6.84
C LEU A 15 -1.81 -7.61 7.18
N PRO A 16 -2.97 -8.30 7.04
CA PRO A 16 -3.03 -9.73 7.18
C PRO A 16 -2.39 -10.42 5.97
N THR A 17 -1.73 -11.53 6.22
CA THR A 17 -1.09 -12.37 5.21
C THR A 17 -1.12 -13.83 5.63
N ILE A 18 -1.28 -14.75 4.67
CA ILE A 18 -1.13 -16.19 4.94
C ILE A 18 0.34 -16.62 5.02
N ASP A 19 1.26 -15.81 4.49
CA ASP A 19 2.69 -16.11 4.40
C ASP A 19 3.53 -14.83 4.42
N PRO A 20 3.99 -14.38 5.61
CA PRO A 20 4.74 -13.14 5.76
C PRO A 20 6.04 -13.09 4.95
N GLU A 21 6.73 -14.21 4.78
CA GLU A 21 7.98 -14.29 4.03
C GLU A 21 7.71 -14.04 2.54
N ARG A 22 6.74 -14.75 1.97
CA ARG A 22 6.30 -14.56 0.57
C ARG A 22 5.76 -13.16 0.31
N ALA A 23 4.98 -12.61 1.25
CA ALA A 23 4.49 -11.25 1.15
C ALA A 23 5.65 -10.23 1.24
N SER A 24 6.64 -10.48 2.10
CA SER A 24 7.82 -9.61 2.21
C SER A 24 8.56 -9.53 0.87
N GLU A 25 8.77 -10.66 0.19
CA GLU A 25 9.40 -10.69 -1.15
C GLU A 25 8.65 -9.80 -2.15
N PHE A 26 7.31 -9.90 -2.21
CA PHE A 26 6.51 -9.03 -3.09
C PHE A 26 6.74 -7.55 -2.81
N TYR A 27 6.65 -7.12 -1.55
CA TYR A 27 6.83 -5.71 -1.19
C TYR A 27 8.26 -5.22 -1.42
N CYS A 28 9.27 -6.06 -1.21
CA CYS A 28 10.66 -5.75 -1.49
C CYS A 28 10.91 -5.62 -2.99
N ASP A 29 10.49 -6.61 -3.77
CA ASP A 29 10.81 -6.70 -5.20
C ASP A 29 10.00 -5.72 -6.04
N VAL A 30 8.70 -5.54 -5.73
CA VAL A 30 7.79 -4.72 -6.54
C VAL A 30 7.76 -3.26 -6.08
N LEU A 31 7.88 -3.02 -4.77
CA LEU A 31 7.68 -1.68 -4.18
C LEU A 31 8.92 -1.14 -3.45
N GLY A 32 10.06 -1.83 -3.55
CA GLY A 32 11.34 -1.35 -3.01
C GLY A 32 11.37 -1.25 -1.48
N PHE A 33 10.53 -2.00 -0.77
CA PHE A 33 10.63 -2.06 0.69
C PHE A 33 11.87 -2.84 1.12
N GLU A 34 12.33 -2.58 2.34
CA GLU A 34 13.35 -3.36 3.01
C GLU A 34 12.75 -4.04 4.24
N GLN A 35 13.10 -5.31 4.46
CA GLN A 35 12.78 -5.98 5.72
C GLN A 35 13.64 -5.43 6.86
N THR A 36 13.00 -5.07 7.97
CA THR A 36 13.69 -4.54 9.16
C THR A 36 13.68 -5.54 10.32
N SER A 37 14.48 -5.27 11.35
CA SER A 37 14.40 -6.03 12.59
C SER A 37 13.00 -5.90 13.21
N ARG A 38 12.52 -7.02 13.75
CA ARG A 38 11.21 -7.15 14.40
C ARG A 38 11.43 -7.57 15.85
N ALA A 39 10.66 -6.99 16.77
CA ALA A 39 10.62 -7.50 18.14
C ALA A 39 10.15 -8.97 18.13
N ASN A 40 10.63 -9.78 19.07
CA ASN A 40 10.30 -11.19 19.14
C ASN A 40 8.86 -11.41 19.66
N PHE A 41 7.87 -11.17 18.81
CA PHE A 41 6.46 -11.41 19.10
C PHE A 41 6.14 -12.91 19.05
N SER A 42 5.08 -13.32 19.75
CA SER A 42 4.62 -14.71 19.77
C SER A 42 3.97 -15.20 18.47
N PHE A 43 3.77 -14.31 17.49
CA PHE A 43 3.16 -14.60 16.19
C PHE A 43 4.14 -14.33 15.05
N ARG A 44 3.99 -15.07 13.94
CA ARG A 44 4.76 -14.88 12.70
C ARG A 44 4.40 -13.55 12.03
N GLY A 45 5.37 -12.90 11.42
CA GLY A 45 5.18 -11.61 10.77
C GLY A 45 6.49 -10.93 10.44
N SER A 46 6.41 -9.88 9.62
CA SER A 46 7.54 -9.07 9.16
C SER A 46 7.27 -7.59 9.36
N TRP A 47 8.32 -6.82 9.63
CA TRP A 47 8.29 -5.36 9.50
C TRP A 47 9.04 -4.97 8.24
N LEU A 48 8.41 -4.13 7.43
CA LEU A 48 8.96 -3.59 6.21
C LEU A 48 9.03 -2.07 6.31
N LEU A 49 10.08 -1.47 5.76
CA LEU A 49 10.27 -0.03 5.66
C LEU A 49 10.65 0.33 4.22
N ASN A 50 9.89 1.21 3.60
CA ASN A 50 10.35 1.90 2.40
C ASN A 50 11.06 3.19 2.85
N ARG A 51 12.38 3.28 2.64
CA ARG A 51 13.20 4.39 3.18
C ARG A 51 12.96 5.71 2.49
N GLU A 52 12.57 5.68 1.22
CA GLU A 52 12.34 6.88 0.43
C GLU A 52 11.08 7.62 0.92
N THR A 53 10.03 6.85 1.23
CA THR A 53 8.75 7.38 1.70
C THR A 53 8.63 7.44 3.23
N GLY A 54 9.43 6.65 3.95
CA GLY A 54 9.28 6.44 5.39
C GLY A 54 8.09 5.55 5.78
N LEU A 55 7.39 4.96 4.81
CA LEU A 55 6.22 4.10 5.08
C LEU A 55 6.65 2.76 5.68
N MET A 56 5.94 2.34 6.73
CA MET A 56 6.14 1.07 7.40
C MET A 56 4.93 0.14 7.24
N ILE A 57 5.20 -1.13 6.92
CA ILE A 57 4.19 -2.20 6.86
C ILE A 57 4.53 -3.26 7.89
N HIS A 58 3.54 -3.66 8.69
CA HIS A 58 3.58 -4.80 9.58
C HIS A 58 2.74 -5.92 8.96
N LEU A 59 3.42 -6.88 8.35
CA LEU A 59 2.79 -8.10 7.85
C LEU A 59 2.53 -9.04 9.02
N ILE A 60 1.26 -9.42 9.21
CA ILE A 60 0.81 -10.25 10.32
C ILE A 60 0.29 -11.56 9.76
N HIS A 61 0.89 -12.67 10.17
CA HIS A 61 0.40 -14.00 9.78
C HIS A 61 -0.98 -14.26 10.36
N ASP A 62 -1.93 -14.54 9.48
CA ASP A 62 -3.29 -14.98 9.81
C ASP A 62 -3.64 -16.20 8.94
N SER A 63 -3.79 -17.37 9.60
CA SER A 63 -4.10 -18.63 8.93
C SER A 63 -5.53 -18.69 8.38
N ASP A 64 -6.42 -17.84 8.90
CA ASP A 64 -7.81 -17.76 8.47
C ASP A 64 -8.03 -16.69 7.39
N HIS A 65 -6.98 -15.95 7.03
CA HIS A 65 -7.03 -14.96 5.96
C HIS A 65 -7.30 -15.66 4.62
N SER A 66 -8.37 -15.24 3.96
CA SER A 66 -8.83 -15.84 2.70
C SER A 66 -9.05 -14.75 1.67
N PRO A 67 -8.01 -14.41 0.89
CA PRO A 67 -8.11 -13.32 -0.07
C PRO A 67 -8.92 -13.72 -1.30
N ALA A 68 -9.86 -12.87 -1.69
CA ALA A 68 -10.70 -13.06 -2.87
C ALA A 68 -9.96 -12.71 -4.18
N LEU A 69 -8.82 -13.38 -4.42
CA LEU A 69 -7.95 -13.13 -5.59
C LEU A 69 -8.64 -13.45 -6.93
N ASN A 70 -9.65 -14.31 -6.92
CA ASN A 70 -10.44 -14.68 -8.09
C ASN A 70 -11.48 -13.62 -8.52
N GLN A 71 -11.64 -12.54 -7.75
CA GLN A 71 -12.52 -11.43 -8.12
C GLN A 71 -11.73 -10.32 -8.81
N PRO A 72 -12.36 -9.51 -9.67
CA PRO A 72 -11.75 -8.32 -10.23
C PRO A 72 -11.27 -7.37 -9.13
N ILE A 73 -10.24 -6.57 -9.43
CA ILE A 73 -9.75 -5.53 -8.50
C ILE A 73 -10.87 -4.51 -8.28
N ASN A 74 -11.33 -4.42 -7.04
CA ASN A 74 -12.37 -3.47 -6.63
C ASN A 74 -11.72 -2.16 -6.17
N THR A 75 -11.68 -1.15 -7.04
CA THR A 75 -11.10 0.17 -6.74
C THR A 75 -11.89 0.98 -5.70
N ARG A 76 -12.92 0.40 -5.07
CA ARG A 76 -13.74 1.03 -4.03
C ARG A 76 -13.66 0.31 -2.67
N THR A 77 -12.86 -0.76 -2.55
CA THR A 77 -12.61 -1.40 -1.25
C THR A 77 -11.59 -0.61 -0.43
N SER A 78 -11.36 -1.00 0.83
CA SER A 78 -10.25 -0.47 1.62
C SER A 78 -8.92 -0.70 0.89
N HIS A 79 -8.08 0.34 0.84
CA HIS A 79 -6.80 0.31 0.14
C HIS A 79 -5.78 1.24 0.80
N ILE A 80 -4.52 1.07 0.42
CA ILE A 80 -3.43 1.95 0.79
C ILE A 80 -3.05 2.75 -0.46
N ALA A 81 -3.15 4.08 -0.39
CA ALA A 81 -2.79 4.97 -1.48
C ALA A 81 -1.45 5.65 -1.22
N MET A 82 -0.58 5.64 -2.22
CA MET A 82 0.73 6.28 -2.20
C MET A 82 0.90 7.13 -3.46
N GLN A 83 1.68 8.21 -3.35
CA GLN A 83 2.01 9.01 -4.51
C GLN A 83 3.08 8.31 -5.35
N THR A 84 3.00 8.45 -6.68
CA THR A 84 4.12 8.16 -7.58
C THR A 84 4.55 9.44 -8.30
N ALA A 85 5.87 9.62 -8.47
CA ALA A 85 6.45 10.74 -9.20
C ALA A 85 6.38 10.56 -10.72
N ASP A 86 6.34 9.30 -11.17
CA ASP A 86 6.26 8.93 -12.59
C ASP A 86 5.24 7.80 -12.73
N TYR A 87 4.04 8.16 -13.19
CA TYR A 87 2.95 7.20 -13.38
C TYR A 87 3.27 6.19 -14.49
N ASP A 88 3.86 6.65 -15.59
CA ASP A 88 4.09 5.81 -16.75
C ASP A 88 5.18 4.76 -16.43
N GLN A 89 6.23 5.15 -15.71
CA GLN A 89 7.21 4.21 -15.18
C GLN A 89 6.60 3.20 -14.20
N ALA A 90 5.67 3.62 -13.33
CA ALA A 90 5.00 2.70 -12.41
C ALA A 90 4.18 1.63 -13.16
N ILE A 91 3.50 2.01 -14.25
CA ILE A 91 2.78 1.05 -15.12
C ILE A 91 3.73 0.07 -15.79
N GLU A 92 4.87 0.54 -16.30
CA GLU A 92 5.91 -0.31 -16.89
C GLU A 92 6.43 -1.33 -15.88
N GLN A 93 6.81 -0.90 -14.67
CA GLN A 93 7.32 -1.76 -13.61
C GLN A 93 6.28 -2.80 -13.15
N LEU A 94 5.02 -2.39 -12.94
CA LEU A 94 3.95 -3.34 -12.61
C LEU A 94 3.78 -4.40 -13.71
N THR A 95 3.90 -4.00 -14.97
CA THR A 95 3.83 -4.91 -16.12
C THR A 95 5.01 -5.88 -16.14
N GLU A 96 6.25 -5.40 -15.91
CA GLU A 96 7.47 -6.22 -15.86
C GLU A 96 7.43 -7.26 -14.73
N HIS A 97 6.89 -6.88 -13.57
CA HIS A 97 6.65 -7.79 -12.45
C HIS A 97 5.42 -8.70 -12.63
N ALA A 98 4.73 -8.61 -13.78
CA ALA A 98 3.51 -9.36 -14.08
C ALA A 98 2.39 -9.17 -13.03
N VAL A 99 2.29 -7.98 -12.46
CA VAL A 99 1.25 -7.60 -11.50
C VAL A 99 0.03 -7.10 -12.27
N ALA A 100 -1.13 -7.72 -12.04
CA ALA A 100 -2.39 -7.25 -12.61
C ALA A 100 -2.86 -5.95 -11.95
N PHE A 101 -3.30 -4.98 -12.75
CA PHE A 101 -3.75 -3.67 -12.27
C PHE A 101 -4.98 -3.14 -13.01
N VAL A 102 -5.59 -2.09 -12.46
CA VAL A 102 -6.71 -1.33 -13.03
C VAL A 102 -6.41 0.17 -12.95
N GLU A 103 -6.43 0.84 -14.10
CA GLU A 103 -6.21 2.28 -14.19
C GLU A 103 -7.51 3.08 -14.03
N ARG A 104 -7.39 4.28 -13.44
CA ARG A 104 -8.47 5.25 -13.25
C ARG A 104 -7.93 6.66 -13.46
N VAL A 105 -8.83 7.58 -13.82
CA VAL A 105 -8.54 9.01 -13.90
C VAL A 105 -9.62 9.75 -13.12
N LEU A 106 -9.21 10.64 -12.21
CA LEU A 106 -10.14 11.44 -11.44
C LEU A 106 -10.85 12.46 -12.36
N PRO A 107 -12.21 12.51 -12.38
CA PRO A 107 -12.94 13.36 -13.31
C PRO A 107 -12.62 14.86 -13.23
N ASP A 108 -12.43 15.37 -12.01
CA ASP A 108 -12.33 16.82 -11.77
C ASP A 108 -10.88 17.34 -11.83
N TYR A 109 -9.89 16.45 -11.64
CA TYR A 109 -8.49 16.82 -11.50
C TYR A 109 -7.59 16.22 -12.59
N SER A 110 -8.11 15.29 -13.38
CA SER A 110 -7.34 14.51 -14.36
C SER A 110 -6.16 13.72 -13.78
N TYR A 111 -6.08 13.56 -12.45
CA TYR A 111 -5.04 12.74 -11.82
C TYR A 111 -5.20 11.28 -12.18
N ARG A 112 -4.13 10.66 -12.68
CA ARG A 112 -4.07 9.23 -12.98
C ARG A 112 -3.81 8.42 -11.72
N GLN A 113 -4.47 7.27 -11.64
CA GLN A 113 -4.40 6.34 -10.52
C GLN A 113 -4.33 4.91 -11.06
N VAL A 114 -3.54 4.05 -10.43
CA VAL A 114 -3.47 2.63 -10.73
C VAL A 114 -3.68 1.83 -9.46
N PHE A 115 -4.59 0.85 -9.53
CA PHE A 115 -4.95 -0.04 -8.45
C PHE A 115 -4.46 -1.45 -8.73
N PHE A 116 -3.82 -2.08 -7.77
CA PHE A 116 -3.34 -3.47 -7.85
C PHE A 116 -3.48 -4.16 -6.50
N ARG A 117 -3.09 -5.43 -6.43
CA ARG A 117 -3.14 -6.22 -5.19
C ARG A 117 -1.78 -6.80 -4.90
N ASP A 118 -1.48 -6.94 -3.62
CA ASP A 118 -0.44 -7.87 -3.19
C ASP A 118 -0.89 -9.33 -3.37
N LEU A 119 -0.01 -10.25 -2.97
CA LEU A 119 -0.24 -11.68 -3.05
C LEU A 119 -1.34 -12.21 -2.12
N ASP A 120 -1.83 -11.37 -1.20
CA ASP A 120 -2.84 -11.67 -0.19
C ASP A 120 -4.07 -10.75 -0.33
N GLY A 121 -4.25 -10.17 -1.52
CA GLY A 121 -5.46 -9.44 -1.91
C GLY A 121 -5.63 -8.05 -1.29
N ASN A 122 -4.63 -7.56 -0.53
CA ASN A 122 -4.62 -6.20 -0.03
C ASN A 122 -4.50 -5.24 -1.22
N VAL A 123 -5.42 -4.28 -1.32
CA VAL A 123 -5.44 -3.34 -2.45
C VAL A 123 -4.50 -2.18 -2.21
N LEU A 124 -3.65 -1.93 -3.19
CA LEU A 124 -2.70 -0.82 -3.24
C LEU A 124 -3.09 0.11 -4.38
N GLU A 125 -2.85 1.39 -4.17
CA GLU A 125 -3.09 2.45 -5.14
C GLU A 125 -1.84 3.33 -5.28
N LEU A 126 -1.47 3.61 -6.52
CA LEU A 126 -0.50 4.65 -6.86
C LEU A 126 -1.17 5.74 -7.68
N GLY A 127 -0.78 6.99 -7.49
CA GLY A 127 -1.15 8.03 -8.45
C GLY A 127 -0.39 9.33 -8.29
N GLU A 128 -0.59 10.20 -9.27
CA GLU A 128 0.19 11.42 -9.52
C GLU A 128 -0.49 12.68 -8.96
N TRP A 129 -1.11 12.57 -7.78
CA TRP A 129 -1.75 13.71 -7.10
C TRP A 129 -0.74 14.48 -6.23
N PRO A 130 -1.00 15.77 -5.92
CA PRO A 130 -0.22 16.54 -4.96
C PRO A 130 -0.35 16.01 -3.52
N GLU A 131 0.60 16.36 -2.67
CA GLU A 131 0.51 16.17 -1.23
C GLU A 131 -0.82 16.71 -0.66
N PRO A 132 -1.48 16.02 0.30
CA PRO A 132 -2.80 16.41 0.80
C PRO A 132 -2.90 17.87 1.27
N LEU A 133 -1.87 18.39 1.94
CA LEU A 133 -1.84 19.78 2.40
C LEU A 133 -1.66 20.80 1.26
N THR A 134 -1.12 20.36 0.11
CA THR A 134 -1.07 21.19 -1.11
C THR A 134 -2.42 21.15 -1.83
N MET A 135 -3.11 20.01 -1.80
CA MET A 135 -4.44 19.84 -2.39
C MET A 135 -5.52 20.60 -1.62
N PHE A 136 -5.38 20.68 -0.29
CA PHE A 136 -6.32 21.34 0.62
C PHE A 136 -5.59 22.34 1.53
N PRO A 137 -5.18 23.51 1.01
CA PRO A 137 -4.47 24.51 1.80
C PRO A 137 -5.36 25.07 2.91
N ASP A 138 -4.74 25.50 4.02
CA ASP A 138 -5.43 26.23 5.09
C ASP A 138 -6.11 27.48 4.50
N SER A 139 -7.40 27.65 4.83
CA SER A 139 -8.23 28.78 4.41
C SER A 139 -7.84 30.09 5.09
#